data_AF-A0A928DU46-F1
#
_entry.id   AF-A0A928DU46-F1
#
_cell.length_a   1.000
_cell.length_b   1.000
_cell.length_c   1.000
_cell.angle_alpha   90.00
_cell.angle_beta   90.00
_cell.angle_gamma   90.00
#
_symmetry.space_group_name_H-M   'P 1'
#
loop_
_entity.id
_entity.type
_entity.pdbx_description
1 polymer ?
#
loop_
_entity_poly.entity_id
_entity_poly.type
_entity_poly.pdbx_seq_one_letter_code
_entity_poly.pdbx_strand_id
1 'polypeptide(L)' 'MSKILCLFSLALSLILAVVFILDLSMGIPFKQGSILMDVIFLVAALVVAVQSWLTFREQ' A
#
# COMPACT_ATOMS: atom_id res chain seq x y z
N MET A 1 -17.54 -4.24 -12.06
CA MET A 1 -16.78 -4.62 -10.84
C MET A 1 -17.67 -4.35 -9.64
N SER A 2 -17.54 -5.08 -8.53
CA SER A 2 -18.31 -4.76 -7.31
C SER A 2 -17.58 -3.65 -6.56
N LYS A 3 -18.24 -2.53 -6.24
CA LYS A 3 -17.65 -1.41 -5.47
C LYS A 3 -16.95 -1.86 -4.19
N ILE A 4 -17.46 -2.94 -3.59
CA ILE A 4 -16.93 -3.56 -2.37
C ILE A 4 -15.50 -4.07 -2.56
N LEU A 5 -15.20 -4.73 -3.68
CA LEU A 5 -13.87 -5.29 -3.94
C LEU A 5 -12.83 -4.19 -4.12
N CYS A 6 -13.23 -3.09 -4.76
CA CYS A 6 -12.38 -1.93 -4.99
C CYS A 6 -12.08 -1.16 -3.69
N LEU A 7 -13.08 -1.02 -2.81
CA LEU A 7 -12.89 -0.42 -1.49
C LEU A 7 -11.98 -1.29 -0.60
N PHE A 8 -12.11 -2.61 -0.70
CA PHE A 8 -11.29 -3.55 0.06
C PHE A 8 -9.82 -3.51 -0.37
N SER A 9 -9.55 -3.49 -1.68
CA SER A 9 -8.18 -3.37 -2.19
C SER A 9 -7.57 -2.01 -1.86
N LEU A 10 -8.35 -0.92 -1.91
CA LEU A 10 -7.92 0.40 -1.47
C LEU A 10 -7.51 0.39 0.02
N ALA A 11 -8.36 -0.16 0.89
CA ALA A 11 -8.10 -0.23 2.32
C ALA A 11 -6.85 -1.05 2.65
N LEU A 12 -6.69 -2.22 2.03
CA LEU A 12 -5.49 -3.05 2.20
C LEU A 12 -4.22 -2.34 1.73
N SER A 13 -4.28 -1.66 0.58
CA SER A 13 -3.13 -0.93 0.03
C SER A 13 -2.68 0.20 0.96
N LEU A 14 -3.63 0.88 1.60
CA LEU A 14 -3.36 1.96 2.53
C LEU A 14 -2.72 1.44 3.82
N ILE A 15 -3.22 0.31 4.35
CA ILE A 15 -2.62 -0.37 5.51
C ILE A 15 -1.17 -0.78 5.20
N LEU A 16 -0.93 -1.39 4.04
CA LEU A 16 0.42 -1.80 3.62
C LEU A 16 1.35 -0.59 3.48
N ALA A 17 0.88 0.50 2.87
CA ALA A 17 1.67 1.73 2.75
C ALA A 17 2.08 2.26 4.14
N VAL A 18 1.17 2.27 5.11
CA VAL A 18 1.49 2.69 6.49
C VAL A 18 2.53 1.77 7.14
N VAL A 19 2.41 0.45 6.97
CA VAL A 19 3.37 -0.52 7.52
C VAL A 19 4.77 -0.31 6.93
N PHE A 20 4.89 -0.16 5.61
CA PHE A 20 6.20 0.06 4.97
C PHE A 20 6.78 1.45 5.26
N ILE A 21 5.97 2.48 5.47
CA ILE A 21 6.43 3.79 5.96
C ILE A 21 6.97 3.66 7.39
N LEU A 22 6.27 2.91 8.26
CA LEU A 22 6.76 2.65 9.61
C LEU A 22 8.05 1.85 9.61
N ASP A 23 8.19 0.86 8.71
CA ASP A 23 9.43 0.09 8.61
C ASP A 23 10.60 0.96 8.15
N LEU A 24 10.38 1.80 7.13
CA LEU A 24 11.40 2.72 6.62
C LEU A 24 11.83 3.76 7.67
N SER A 25 10.90 4.26 8.48
CA SER A 25 11.16 5.35 9.44
C SER A 25 11.63 4.88 10.82
N MET A 26 11.09 3.77 11.34
CA MET A 26 11.35 3.28 12.69
C MET A 26 11.99 1.89 12.72
N GLY A 27 12.03 1.15 11.61
CA GLY A 27 12.58 -0.21 11.55
C GLY A 27 11.73 -1.26 12.27
N ILE A 28 10.46 -0.95 12.52
CA ILE A 28 9.51 -1.83 13.20
C ILE A 28 8.40 -2.08 12.16
N PRO A 29 8.10 -3.32 11.73
CA PRO A 29 8.39 -4.64 12.32
C PRO A 29 9.54 -5.50 11.71
N PHE A 30 10.18 -5.11 10.60
CA PHE A 30 11.16 -5.91 9.86
C PHE A 30 12.63 -5.56 10.14
N LYS A 31 12.93 -4.71 11.14
CA LYS A 31 14.30 -4.41 11.60
C LYS A 31 15.23 -3.88 10.49
N GLN A 32 14.68 -3.13 9.52
CA GLN A 32 15.47 -2.57 8.40
C GLN A 32 16.30 -3.62 7.66
N GLY A 33 15.73 -4.81 7.41
CA GLY A 33 16.47 -5.90 6.74
C GLY A 33 16.99 -5.50 5.35
N SER A 34 16.17 -4.79 4.56
CA SER A 34 16.61 -4.22 3.28
C SER A 34 15.75 -3.01 2.91
N ILE A 35 16.35 -1.81 2.99
CA ILE A 35 15.72 -0.54 2.59
C ILE A 35 15.19 -0.60 1.14
N LEU A 36 15.87 -1.36 0.27
CA LEU A 36 15.44 -1.55 -1.11
C LEU A 36 14.09 -2.29 -1.20
N MET A 37 13.86 -3.26 -0.31
CA MET A 37 12.59 -3.99 -0.25
C MET A 37 11.45 -3.06 0.19
N ASP A 38 11.66 -2.29 1.26
CA ASP A 38 10.64 -1.37 1.78
C ASP A 38 10.22 -0.33 0.74
N VAL A 39 11.19 0.22 0.00
CA VAL A 39 10.92 1.20 -1.06
C VAL A 39 10.12 0.58 -2.21
N ILE A 40 10.49 -0.62 -2.68
CA ILE A 40 9.77 -1.29 -3.78
C ILE A 40 8.33 -1.61 -3.37
N PHE A 41 8.13 -2.15 -2.17
CA PHE A 41 6.80 -2.47 -1.67
C PHE A 41 5.95 -1.23 -1.40
N LEU A 42 6.55 -0.14 -0.91
CA LEU A 42 5.88 1.14 -0.76
C LEU A 42 5.37 1.68 -2.11
N VAL A 43 6.23 1.64 -3.15
CA VAL A 43 5.86 2.08 -4.50
C VAL A 43 4.74 1.21 -5.06
N ALA A 44 4.83 -0.11 -4.90
CA ALA A 44 3.77 -1.03 -5.34
C ALA A 44 2.43 -0.74 -4.63
N ALA A 45 2.46 -0.50 -3.31
CA ALA A 45 1.27 -0.14 -2.53
C ALA A 45 0.67 1.21 -2.98
N LEU A 46 1.48 2.19 -3.37
CA LEU A 46 0.97 3.44 -3.92
C LEU A 46 0.31 3.24 -5.29
N VAL A 47 0.90 2.43 -6.16
CA VAL A 47 0.31 2.13 -7.48
C VAL A 47 -1.06 1.45 -7.32
N VAL A 48 -1.16 0.45 -6.45
CA VAL A 48 -2.43 -0.26 -6.19
C VAL A 48 -3.49 0.67 -5.57
N ALA A 49 -3.07 1.57 -4.68
CA ALA A 49 -3.96 2.57 -4.10
C ALA A 49 -4.49 3.55 -5.16
N VAL A 50 -3.64 4.06 -6.05
CA VAL A 50 -4.05 4.97 -7.15
C VAL A 50 -4.99 4.28 -8.13
N GLN A 51 -4.65 3.06 -8.56
CA GLN A 51 -5.51 2.29 -9.48
C GLN A 51 -6.86 1.97 -8.85
N SER A 52 -6.88 1.59 -7.56
CA SER A 52 -8.13 1.35 -6.82
C SER A 52 -8.94 2.64 -6.65
N TRP A 53 -8.29 3.78 -6.40
CA TRP A 53 -8.98 5.06 -6.28
C TRP A 53 -9.61 5.53 -7.60
N LEU A 54 -8.88 5.40 -8.72
CA LEU A 54 -9.40 5.71 -10.05
C LEU A 54 -10.60 4.81 -10.39
N THR A 55 -10.45 3.50 -10.19
CA THR A 55 -11.52 2.52 -10.42
C THR A 55 -12.75 2.82 -9.54
N PHE A 56 -12.54 3.23 -8.28
CA PHE A 56 -13.63 3.58 -7.37
C PHE A 56 -14.40 4.83 -7.81
N ARG A 57 -13.73 5.80 -8.45
CA ARG A 57 -14.37 7.00 -9.00
C ARG A 57 -15.13 6.74 -10.30
N GLU A 58 -14.70 5.76 -11.09
CA GLU A 58 -15.35 5.39 -12.35
C GLU A 58 -16.61 4.51 -12.16
N GLN A 59 -16.74 3.87 -10.99
CA GLN A 59 -17.84 2.99 -10.58
C GLN A 59 -18.98 3.75 -9.89
#